data_AF-A0ABD3TMQ2-F1
#
_entry.id   AF-A0ABD3TMQ2-F1
#
_cell.length_a   1.000
_cell.length_b   1.000
_cell.length_c   1.000
_cell.angle_alpha   90.00
_cell.angle_beta   90.00
_cell.angle_gamma   90.00
#
_symmetry.space_group_name_H-M   'P 1'
#
loop_
_entity.id
_entity.type
_entity.pdbx_description
1 polymer ?
#
loop_
_entity_poly.entity_id
_entity_poly.type
_entity_poly.pdbx_seq_one_letter_code
_entity_poly.pdbx_strand_id
1 'polypeptide(L)'
;MNDEIGIDERNSGDEKSDFEEDLIATQTEKNIYLQIDFEFETLDRDDFKKKMCLEVDAQNLKDIRLSLHDLAKLEKNNYHVARIVERTVRCDSAPLEERLAEDIFILYHFLAGDNNLSELKSLASRHKQRTGMHDSSICASRVSKRKETNKQSQRLESEQEQVMQNSECNSISTLLNDKDDTTATVDNLYKIIDLKQFIQDSIQQMKDDIRNELKAELDKMRKELHARDVNYTRLQSDLERYKEEEKKLFKDNLALRMSLKEKNNQLEDVKGHQLFLQKLLEDRKCNKNKDNDSTQCEAQTQITLADIVCMGRPLSETQTANMVNVGTARNYGRIKRRKHLSDQT
;
A
#
# COMPACT_ATOMS: atom_id res chain seq x y z
N MET A 1 -41.71 -21.47 -54.10
CA MET A 1 -40.62 -22.04 -53.27
C MET A 1 -40.00 -20.85 -52.55
N ASN A 2 -40.54 -20.56 -51.35
CA ASN A 2 -40.09 -19.49 -50.48
C ASN A 2 -39.54 -20.20 -49.24
N ASP A 3 -38.23 -20.12 -49.04
CA ASP A 3 -37.58 -20.62 -47.84
C ASP A 3 -37.41 -19.44 -46.86
N GLU A 4 -38.17 -19.49 -45.78
CA GLU A 4 -38.01 -18.64 -44.60
C GLU A 4 -36.82 -19.17 -43.77
N ILE A 5 -35.78 -18.35 -43.63
CA ILE A 5 -34.66 -18.61 -42.72
C ILE A 5 -35.02 -17.94 -41.38
N GLY A 6 -35.49 -18.75 -40.43
CA GLY A 6 -35.64 -18.35 -39.03
C GLY A 6 -34.28 -18.24 -38.37
N ILE A 7 -33.94 -17.03 -37.90
CA ILE A 7 -32.76 -16.77 -37.08
C ILE A 7 -33.21 -16.86 -35.62
N ASP A 8 -32.82 -17.94 -34.95
CA ASP A 8 -32.97 -18.12 -33.51
C ASP A 8 -32.01 -17.16 -32.77
N GLU A 9 -32.56 -16.09 -32.19
CA GLU A 9 -31.90 -15.29 -31.17
C GLU A 9 -31.78 -16.10 -29.87
N ARG A 10 -30.68 -16.84 -29.71
CA ARG A 10 -30.31 -17.42 -28.42
C ARG A 10 -29.64 -16.36 -27.56
N ASN A 11 -30.36 -15.97 -26.50
CA ASN A 11 -29.83 -15.34 -25.30
C ASN A 11 -28.52 -16.01 -24.85
N SER A 12 -27.38 -15.37 -25.09
CA SER A 12 -26.12 -15.65 -24.41
C SER A 12 -26.16 -14.91 -23.07
N GLY A 13 -26.58 -15.62 -22.03
CA GLY A 13 -26.62 -15.13 -20.66
C GLY A 13 -25.24 -14.73 -20.13
N ASP A 14 -25.29 -13.73 -19.26
CA ASP A 14 -24.19 -13.07 -18.57
C ASP A 14 -23.42 -14.02 -17.62
N GLU A 15 -22.26 -14.53 -18.05
CA GLU A 15 -21.28 -15.19 -17.17
C GLU A 15 -19.99 -14.35 -17.00
N LYS A 16 -20.03 -13.05 -17.31
CA LYS A 16 -18.86 -12.15 -17.22
C LYS A 16 -18.81 -11.26 -15.97
N SER A 17 -19.79 -11.32 -15.06
CA SER A 17 -19.83 -10.39 -13.91
C SER A 17 -18.88 -10.74 -12.78
N ASP A 18 -18.66 -12.03 -12.51
CA ASP A 18 -18.10 -12.43 -11.20
C ASP A 18 -16.59 -12.16 -11.10
N PHE A 19 -15.86 -12.25 -12.22
CA PHE A 19 -14.41 -11.98 -12.23
C PHE A 19 -14.06 -10.49 -12.18
N GLU A 20 -14.90 -9.62 -12.75
CA GLU A 20 -14.65 -8.17 -12.73
C GLU A 20 -14.98 -7.58 -11.35
N GLU A 21 -15.99 -8.12 -10.66
CA GLU A 21 -16.37 -7.68 -9.32
C GLU A 21 -15.30 -8.04 -8.26
N ASP A 22 -14.73 -9.24 -8.33
CA ASP A 22 -13.61 -9.66 -7.46
C ASP A 22 -12.33 -8.82 -7.68
N LEU A 23 -12.05 -8.43 -8.93
CA LEU A 23 -10.88 -7.59 -9.23
C LEU A 23 -11.05 -6.16 -8.70
N ILE A 24 -12.26 -5.62 -8.75
CA ILE A 24 -12.57 -4.29 -8.21
C ILE A 24 -12.48 -4.30 -6.69
N ALA A 25 -13.04 -5.33 -6.02
CA ALA A 25 -13.00 -5.49 -4.57
C ALA A 25 -11.55 -5.54 -4.04
N THR A 26 -10.71 -6.35 -4.67
CA THR A 26 -9.29 -6.46 -4.29
C THR A 26 -8.50 -5.17 -4.51
N GLN A 27 -8.84 -4.38 -5.53
CA GLN A 27 -8.21 -3.09 -5.76
C GLN A 27 -8.63 -2.07 -4.68
N THR A 28 -9.88 -2.07 -4.26
CA THR A 28 -10.35 -1.20 -3.16
C THR A 28 -9.68 -1.53 -1.83
N GLU A 29 -9.53 -2.81 -1.50
CA GLU A 29 -8.87 -3.26 -0.27
C GLU A 29 -7.38 -2.85 -0.22
N LYS A 30 -6.69 -2.93 -1.36
CA LYS A 30 -5.30 -2.46 -1.49
C LYS A 30 -5.17 -0.96 -1.31
N ASN A 31 -6.11 -0.18 -1.83
CA ASN A 31 -6.11 1.28 -1.65
C ASN A 31 -6.25 1.65 -0.17
N ILE A 32 -7.10 0.95 0.58
CA ILE A 32 -7.24 1.14 2.04
C ILE A 32 -5.93 0.84 2.76
N TYR A 33 -5.26 -0.26 2.41
CA TYR A 33 -3.94 -0.58 2.97
C TYR A 33 -2.91 0.51 2.69
N LEU A 34 -2.81 0.97 1.44
CA LEU A 34 -1.85 2.02 1.05
C LEU A 34 -2.11 3.36 1.74
N GLN A 35 -3.39 3.70 1.98
CA GLN A 35 -3.73 4.91 2.72
C GLN A 35 -3.26 4.81 4.18
N ILE A 36 -3.48 3.65 4.82
CA ILE A 36 -2.99 3.40 6.19
C ILE A 36 -1.46 3.43 6.21
N ASP A 37 -0.82 2.81 5.23
CA ASP A 37 0.64 2.81 5.10
C ASP A 37 1.19 4.25 5.03
N PHE A 38 0.66 5.06 4.11
CA PHE A 38 1.08 6.45 3.93
C PHE A 38 0.88 7.31 5.18
N GLU A 39 -0.23 7.13 5.90
CA GLU A 39 -0.57 8.00 7.03
C GLU A 39 0.00 7.52 8.38
N PHE A 40 0.41 6.26 8.50
CA PHE A 40 0.69 5.62 9.78
C PHE A 40 2.00 4.81 9.87
N GLU A 41 2.77 4.63 8.78
CA GLU A 41 4.01 3.82 8.76
C GLU A 41 5.00 4.21 9.88
N THR A 42 5.10 5.50 10.22
CA THR A 42 6.08 6.00 11.21
C THR A 42 5.57 6.00 12.65
N LEU A 43 4.32 5.62 12.89
CA LEU A 43 3.71 5.73 14.22
C LEU A 43 3.99 4.49 15.05
N ASP A 44 4.28 4.71 16.33
CA ASP A 44 4.29 3.61 17.27
C ASP A 44 2.86 3.09 17.51
N ARG A 45 2.75 1.92 18.14
CA ARG A 45 1.46 1.25 18.37
C ARG A 45 0.44 2.11 19.12
N ASP A 46 0.85 2.90 20.09
CA ASP A 46 -0.07 3.65 20.94
C ASP A 46 -0.46 4.97 20.28
N ASP A 47 0.48 5.62 19.57
CA ASP A 47 0.21 6.77 18.71
C ASP A 47 -0.69 6.39 17.53
N PHE A 48 -0.50 5.22 16.92
CA PHE A 48 -1.37 4.66 15.89
C PHE A 48 -2.80 4.55 16.39
N LYS A 49 -3.00 3.88 17.54
CA LYS A 49 -4.34 3.69 18.13
C LYS A 49 -4.99 5.01 18.47
N LYS A 50 -4.25 5.91 19.10
CA LYS A 50 -4.77 7.23 19.49
C LYS A 50 -5.20 8.03 18.25
N LYS A 51 -4.40 8.04 17.19
CA LYS A 51 -4.71 8.74 15.95
C LYS A 51 -5.92 8.11 15.25
N MET A 52 -5.96 6.78 15.11
CA MET A 52 -7.10 6.07 14.52
C MET A 52 -8.41 6.30 15.27
N CYS A 53 -8.39 6.27 16.61
CA CYS A 53 -9.60 6.52 17.41
C CYS A 53 -10.04 7.99 17.40
N LEU A 54 -9.17 8.94 17.02
CA LEU A 54 -9.51 10.36 16.91
C LEU A 54 -10.02 10.73 15.52
N GLU A 55 -9.46 10.12 14.48
CA GLU A 55 -9.71 10.49 13.08
C GLU A 55 -10.78 9.63 12.39
N VAL A 56 -10.99 8.41 12.88
CA VAL A 56 -11.86 7.41 12.24
C VAL A 56 -12.97 6.99 13.19
N ASP A 57 -14.21 7.01 12.71
CA ASP A 57 -15.36 6.55 13.50
C ASP A 57 -15.39 5.01 13.64
N ALA A 58 -16.18 4.53 14.61
CA ALA A 58 -16.26 3.11 14.91
C ALA A 58 -16.76 2.25 13.74
N GLN A 59 -17.53 2.83 12.80
CA GLN A 59 -18.06 2.11 11.66
C GLN A 59 -16.99 1.94 10.58
N ASN A 60 -16.30 3.02 10.21
CA ASN A 60 -15.18 2.98 9.28
C ASN A 60 -14.05 2.09 9.81
N LEU A 61 -13.80 2.08 11.13
CA LEU A 61 -12.84 1.15 11.74
C LEU A 61 -13.24 -0.33 11.53
N LYS A 62 -14.54 -0.67 11.55
CA LYS A 62 -14.98 -2.04 11.24
C LYS A 62 -14.74 -2.36 9.77
N ASP A 63 -15.07 -1.43 8.88
CA ASP A 63 -14.97 -1.63 7.45
C ASP A 63 -13.49 -1.79 7.04
N ILE A 64 -12.61 -0.92 7.55
CA ILE A 64 -11.15 -1.04 7.39
C ILE A 64 -10.64 -2.38 7.90
N ARG A 65 -11.06 -2.80 9.11
CA ARG A 65 -10.67 -4.09 9.69
C ARG A 65 -11.09 -5.26 8.78
N LEU A 66 -12.30 -5.23 8.23
CA LEU A 66 -12.81 -6.26 7.32
C LEU A 66 -12.00 -6.29 6.03
N SER A 67 -11.76 -5.15 5.40
CA SER A 67 -10.95 -5.06 4.17
C SER A 67 -9.54 -5.59 4.37
N LEU A 68 -8.86 -5.22 5.46
CA LEU A 68 -7.52 -5.75 5.75
C LEU A 68 -7.53 -7.26 6.07
N HIS A 69 -8.60 -7.75 6.68
CA HIS A 69 -8.76 -9.15 6.98
C HIS A 69 -8.94 -9.98 5.69
N ASP A 70 -9.69 -9.47 4.72
CA ASP A 70 -9.88 -10.15 3.44
C ASP A 70 -8.64 -10.05 2.55
N LEU A 71 -7.95 -8.92 2.55
CA LEU A 71 -6.63 -8.79 1.93
C LEU A 71 -5.63 -9.81 2.53
N ALA A 72 -5.63 -9.98 3.84
CA ALA A 72 -4.74 -10.92 4.53
C ALA A 72 -5.03 -12.39 4.17
N LYS A 73 -6.29 -12.75 3.90
CA LYS A 73 -6.64 -14.08 3.38
C LYS A 73 -6.08 -14.30 1.98
N LEU A 74 -6.17 -13.27 1.12
CA LEU A 74 -5.77 -13.36 -0.28
C LEU A 74 -4.25 -13.41 -0.43
N GLU A 75 -3.52 -12.59 0.32
CA GLU A 75 -2.07 -12.43 0.12
C GLU A 75 -1.20 -13.44 0.89
N LYS A 76 -1.72 -14.03 1.97
CA LYS A 76 -0.93 -14.93 2.83
C LYS A 76 -1.56 -16.32 2.91
N ASN A 77 -0.96 -17.30 2.23
CA ASN A 77 -1.37 -18.71 2.25
C ASN A 77 -1.48 -19.33 3.66
N ASN A 78 -0.78 -18.76 4.67
CA ASN A 78 -0.80 -19.22 6.05
C ASN A 78 -1.85 -18.53 6.94
N TYR A 79 -2.73 -17.70 6.37
CA TYR A 79 -3.74 -16.96 7.13
C TYR A 79 -4.63 -17.88 7.98
N HIS A 80 -5.03 -19.03 7.43
CA HIS A 80 -5.91 -20.00 8.09
C HIS A 80 -5.34 -20.58 9.40
N VAL A 81 -4.01 -20.68 9.52
CA VAL A 81 -3.33 -21.16 10.74
C VAL A 81 -3.38 -20.10 11.85
N ALA A 82 -3.57 -18.84 11.46
CA ALA A 82 -3.45 -17.69 12.34
C ALA A 82 -4.78 -16.97 12.58
N ARG A 83 -5.93 -17.56 12.23
CA ARG A 83 -7.27 -16.95 12.32
C ARG A 83 -7.38 -15.99 13.51
N ILE A 84 -7.83 -14.76 13.26
CA ILE A 84 -8.22 -13.84 14.32
C ILE A 84 -9.45 -14.46 14.98
N VAL A 85 -9.20 -15.31 15.99
CA VAL A 85 -10.23 -15.79 16.89
C VAL A 85 -10.83 -14.54 17.52
N GLU A 86 -12.15 -14.37 17.37
CA GLU A 86 -12.91 -13.35 18.10
C GLU A 86 -12.41 -13.37 19.54
N ARG A 87 -11.71 -12.29 19.93
CA ARG A 87 -10.91 -12.28 21.16
C ARG A 87 -11.79 -12.72 22.33
N THR A 88 -11.37 -13.78 23.01
CA THR A 88 -12.06 -14.33 24.18
C THR A 88 -12.09 -13.31 25.32
N VAL A 89 -13.29 -12.79 25.64
CA VAL A 89 -13.91 -12.38 26.93
C VAL A 89 -13.12 -11.47 27.91
N ARG A 90 -11.79 -11.38 27.86
CA ARG A 90 -10.97 -10.55 28.77
C ARG A 90 -10.60 -9.17 28.19
N CYS A 91 -11.05 -8.86 26.98
CA CYS A 91 -10.87 -7.56 26.34
C CYS A 91 -12.11 -6.64 26.44
N ASP A 92 -13.20 -7.07 27.08
CA ASP A 92 -14.47 -6.31 27.12
C ASP A 92 -14.44 -5.05 28.02
N SER A 93 -13.28 -4.71 28.59
CA SER A 93 -13.08 -3.48 29.37
C SER A 93 -12.60 -2.29 28.55
N ALA A 94 -12.12 -2.51 27.31
CA ALA A 94 -11.67 -1.42 26.45
C ALA A 94 -12.80 -0.94 25.52
N PRO A 95 -12.85 0.37 25.19
CA PRO A 95 -13.75 0.90 24.17
C PRO A 95 -13.67 0.11 22.86
N LEU A 96 -14.78 0.02 22.13
CA LEU A 96 -14.84 -0.76 20.89
C LEU A 96 -13.82 -0.25 19.87
N GLU A 97 -13.65 1.06 19.80
CA GLU A 97 -12.75 1.79 18.91
C GLU A 97 -11.28 1.39 19.15
N GLU A 98 -10.86 1.34 20.41
CA GLU A 98 -9.49 0.92 20.76
C GLU A 98 -9.24 -0.54 20.37
N ARG A 99 -10.24 -1.40 20.52
CA ARG A 99 -10.14 -2.81 20.11
C ARG A 99 -10.01 -2.96 18.60
N LEU A 100 -10.80 -2.19 17.85
CA LEU A 100 -10.74 -2.19 16.38
C LEU A 100 -9.41 -1.63 15.89
N ALA A 101 -8.95 -0.50 16.43
CA ALA A 101 -7.67 0.09 16.08
C ALA A 101 -6.50 -0.87 16.37
N GLU A 102 -6.54 -1.61 17.48
CA GLU A 102 -5.55 -2.65 17.79
C GLU A 102 -5.58 -3.82 16.80
N ASP A 103 -6.76 -4.28 16.38
CA ASP A 103 -6.86 -5.35 15.38
C ASP A 103 -6.35 -4.89 14.00
N ILE A 104 -6.66 -3.65 13.61
CA ILE A 104 -6.17 -3.02 12.38
C ILE A 104 -4.64 -2.94 12.39
N PHE A 105 -4.04 -2.47 13.49
CA PHE A 105 -2.59 -2.39 13.65
C PHE A 105 -1.91 -3.74 13.44
N ILE A 106 -2.47 -4.80 14.03
CA ILE A 106 -1.94 -6.17 13.90
C ILE A 106 -2.05 -6.67 12.45
N LEU A 107 -3.20 -6.44 11.81
CA LEU A 107 -3.43 -6.84 10.42
C LEU A 107 -2.50 -6.10 9.45
N TYR A 108 -2.33 -4.79 9.65
CA TYR A 108 -1.43 -3.97 8.86
C TYR A 108 0.03 -4.48 8.91
N HIS A 109 0.58 -4.69 10.11
CA HIS A 109 1.95 -5.21 10.24
C HIS A 109 2.13 -6.66 9.75
N PHE A 110 1.06 -7.46 9.80
CA PHE A 110 1.09 -8.80 9.23
C PHE A 110 1.15 -8.78 7.70
N LEU A 111 0.40 -7.88 7.07
CA LEU A 111 0.43 -7.65 5.63
C LEU A 111 1.81 -7.12 5.20
N ALA A 112 2.34 -6.13 5.93
CA ALA A 112 3.68 -5.57 5.74
C ALA A 112 4.81 -6.63 5.84
N GLY A 113 4.55 -7.76 6.49
CA GLY A 113 5.48 -8.89 6.59
C GLY A 113 6.47 -8.78 7.76
N ASP A 114 6.24 -7.85 8.68
CA ASP A 114 7.16 -7.58 9.79
C ASP A 114 7.24 -8.74 10.77
N ASN A 115 6.15 -9.50 10.96
CA ASN A 115 6.07 -10.58 11.95
C ASN A 115 4.96 -11.61 11.61
N ASN A 116 5.06 -12.82 12.15
CA ASN A 116 3.93 -13.76 12.11
C ASN A 116 2.80 -13.24 13.00
N LEU A 117 1.54 -13.43 12.58
CA LEU A 117 0.37 -12.93 13.33
C LEU A 117 0.32 -13.42 14.79
N SER A 118 0.90 -14.59 15.09
CA SER A 118 1.06 -15.13 16.45
C SER A 118 2.05 -14.34 17.31
N GLU A 119 3.13 -13.83 16.72
CA GLU A 119 4.12 -12.98 17.39
C GLU A 119 3.52 -11.60 17.69
N LEU A 120 2.80 -11.01 16.74
CA LEU A 120 2.05 -9.75 16.90
C LEU A 120 0.97 -9.85 17.98
N LYS A 121 0.20 -10.95 18.01
CA LYS A 121 -0.77 -11.23 19.09
C LYS A 121 -0.10 -11.30 20.47
N SER A 122 1.09 -11.89 20.54
CA SER A 122 1.84 -11.97 21.80
C SER A 122 2.35 -10.62 22.28
N LEU A 123 2.71 -9.71 21.37
CA LEU A 123 3.05 -8.32 21.68
C LEU A 123 1.82 -7.55 22.18
N ALA A 124 0.63 -7.84 21.65
CA ALA A 124 -0.61 -7.24 22.10
C ALA A 124 -0.96 -7.62 23.56
N SER A 125 -0.71 -8.87 23.96
CA SER A 125 -1.02 -9.38 25.30
C SER A 125 0.00 -9.02 26.37
N ARG A 126 1.27 -8.78 26.03
CA ARG A 126 2.35 -8.56 27.00
C ARG A 126 2.37 -7.17 27.65
N HIS A 127 1.65 -6.18 27.12
CA HIS A 127 1.86 -4.80 27.57
C HIS A 127 1.20 -4.44 28.92
N LYS A 128 0.27 -5.25 29.46
CA LYS A 128 -0.20 -5.06 30.84
C LYS A 128 0.70 -5.67 31.93
N GLN A 129 1.75 -6.42 31.56
CA GLN A 129 2.71 -6.97 32.53
C GLN A 129 4.03 -6.18 32.62
N ARG A 130 4.23 -5.15 31.79
CA ARG A 130 5.53 -4.48 31.62
C ARG A 130 5.66 -3.15 32.35
N THR A 131 5.13 -3.06 33.57
CA THR A 131 5.62 -2.14 34.61
C THR A 131 6.73 -2.75 35.48
N GLY A 132 7.37 -3.85 35.02
CA GLY A 132 8.50 -4.45 35.71
C GLY A 132 9.49 -5.16 34.79
N MET A 133 10.63 -4.51 34.56
CA MET A 133 11.98 -5.06 34.34
C MET A 133 12.36 -5.87 33.07
N HIS A 134 13.56 -5.47 32.58
CA HIS A 134 14.59 -6.14 31.77
C HIS A 134 14.43 -6.36 30.25
N ASP A 135 15.24 -5.56 29.54
CA ASP A 135 16.35 -5.86 28.62
C ASP A 135 16.25 -6.87 27.46
N SER A 136 16.70 -6.33 26.33
CA SER A 136 16.89 -6.87 25.00
C SER A 136 18.11 -7.79 24.89
N SER A 137 17.99 -8.93 24.21
CA SER A 137 19.08 -9.52 23.39
C SER A 137 18.71 -10.88 22.74
N ILE A 138 17.87 -10.95 21.69
CA ILE A 138 17.86 -12.17 20.84
C ILE A 138 17.52 -11.85 19.38
N CYS A 139 18.53 -11.52 18.57
CA CYS A 139 18.48 -11.58 17.10
C CYS A 139 19.88 -11.85 16.52
N ALA A 140 20.35 -13.11 16.58
CA ALA A 140 21.55 -13.54 15.82
C ALA A 140 21.65 -15.06 15.49
N SER A 141 20.87 -15.96 16.11
CA SER A 141 21.18 -17.42 16.04
C SER A 141 20.43 -18.26 14.99
N ARG A 142 19.76 -17.69 13.98
CA ARG A 142 18.88 -18.49 13.08
C ARG A 142 19.42 -18.85 11.70
N VAL A 143 20.59 -18.35 11.29
CA VAL A 143 21.18 -18.68 9.97
C VAL A 143 22.04 -19.97 9.99
N SER A 144 22.57 -20.39 11.15
CA SER A 144 23.40 -21.63 11.23
C SER A 144 22.61 -22.93 11.09
N LYS A 145 21.33 -22.99 11.49
CA LYS A 145 20.56 -24.24 11.51
C LYS A 145 20.20 -24.79 10.12
N ARG A 146 20.20 -23.96 9.07
CA ARG A 146 19.89 -24.42 7.69
C ARG A 146 21.08 -25.07 6.97
N LYS A 147 22.32 -24.83 7.41
CA LYS A 147 23.50 -25.47 6.81
C LYS A 147 23.78 -26.87 7.38
N GLU A 148 23.32 -27.17 8.59
CA GLU A 148 23.50 -28.48 9.22
C GLU A 148 22.55 -29.54 8.65
N THR A 149 21.29 -29.18 8.35
CA THR A 149 20.30 -30.14 7.83
C THR A 149 20.68 -30.65 6.43
N ASN A 150 21.23 -29.80 5.57
CA ASN A 150 21.64 -30.20 4.22
C ASN A 150 22.88 -31.13 4.22
N LYS A 151 23.74 -31.00 5.24
CA LYS A 151 24.94 -31.85 5.43
C LYS A 151 24.61 -33.22 6.04
N GLN A 152 23.49 -33.31 6.78
CA GLN A 152 22.97 -34.57 7.29
C GLN A 152 22.28 -35.41 6.20
N SER A 153 21.53 -34.78 5.29
CA SER A 153 20.89 -35.50 4.16
C SER A 153 21.91 -36.15 3.23
N GLN A 154 23.00 -35.46 2.89
CA GLN A 154 24.06 -36.02 2.04
C GLN A 154 24.83 -37.18 2.71
N ARG A 155 24.92 -37.22 4.05
CA ARG A 155 25.57 -38.35 4.76
C ARG A 155 24.70 -39.60 4.78
N LEU A 156 23.39 -39.44 4.96
CA LEU A 156 22.45 -40.56 4.98
C LEU A 156 22.35 -41.28 3.62
N GLU A 157 22.41 -40.53 2.51
CA GLU A 157 22.44 -41.13 1.17
C GLU A 157 23.73 -41.94 0.93
N SER A 158 24.89 -41.40 1.36
CA SER A 158 26.17 -42.12 1.22
C SER A 158 26.28 -43.38 2.10
N GLU A 159 25.67 -43.37 3.28
CA GLU A 159 25.65 -44.54 4.18
C GLU A 159 24.69 -45.64 3.66
N GLN A 160 23.56 -45.26 3.05
CA GLN A 160 22.65 -46.23 2.44
C GLN A 160 23.25 -46.92 1.20
N GLU A 161 23.97 -46.20 0.34
CA GLU A 161 24.69 -46.82 -0.80
C GLU A 161 25.78 -47.79 -0.35
N GLN A 162 26.51 -47.46 0.72
CA GLN A 162 27.60 -48.29 1.22
C GLN A 162 27.11 -49.58 1.91
N VAL A 163 25.96 -49.53 2.59
CA VAL A 163 25.34 -50.71 3.21
C VAL A 163 24.81 -51.69 2.16
N MET A 164 24.19 -51.19 1.09
CA MET A 164 23.68 -52.00 -0.02
C MET A 164 24.80 -52.76 -0.76
N GLN A 165 25.92 -52.09 -1.04
CA GLN A 165 27.07 -52.71 -1.71
C GLN A 165 27.72 -53.83 -0.87
N ASN A 166 27.76 -53.66 0.46
CA ASN A 166 28.35 -54.65 1.36
C ASN A 166 27.46 -55.89 1.59
N SER A 167 26.13 -55.76 1.53
CA SER A 167 25.22 -56.90 1.66
C SER A 167 25.15 -57.78 0.41
N GLU A 168 25.30 -57.18 -0.78
CA GLU A 168 25.30 -57.92 -2.05
C GLU A 168 26.56 -58.79 -2.20
N CYS A 169 27.73 -58.29 -1.77
CA CYS A 169 28.98 -59.04 -1.84
C CYS A 169 28.98 -60.30 -0.94
N ASN A 170 28.37 -60.22 0.24
CA ASN A 170 28.33 -61.35 1.19
C ASN A 170 27.38 -62.48 0.76
N SER A 171 26.35 -62.18 -0.05
CA SER A 171 25.38 -63.18 -0.52
C SER A 171 25.87 -63.97 -1.73
N ILE A 172 26.81 -63.40 -2.52
CA ILE A 172 27.39 -64.07 -3.69
C ILE A 172 28.47 -65.08 -3.26
N SER A 173 29.22 -64.80 -2.19
CA SER A 173 30.29 -65.69 -1.70
C SER A 173 29.79 -67.03 -1.16
N THR A 174 28.54 -67.13 -0.69
CA THR A 174 27.99 -68.39 -0.15
C THR A 174 27.45 -69.33 -1.23
N LEU A 175 27.09 -68.81 -2.41
CA LEU A 175 26.53 -69.57 -3.54
C LEU A 175 27.59 -70.28 -4.41
N LEU A 176 28.88 -69.93 -4.29
CA LEU A 176 29.95 -70.45 -5.15
C LEU A 176 30.64 -71.74 -4.63
N ASN A 177 30.19 -72.31 -3.50
CA ASN A 177 30.83 -73.49 -2.90
C ASN A 177 30.35 -74.85 -3.44
N ASP A 178 29.26 -74.90 -4.22
CA ASP A 178 28.75 -76.14 -4.83
C ASP A 178 29.21 -76.24 -6.29
N LYS A 179 30.13 -77.19 -6.57
CA LYS A 179 30.93 -77.23 -7.81
C LYS A 179 30.23 -77.81 -9.05
N ASP A 180 29.03 -78.37 -8.92
CA ASP A 180 28.46 -79.20 -9.99
C ASP A 180 27.49 -78.45 -10.95
N ASP A 181 27.23 -77.15 -10.74
CA ASP A 181 26.31 -76.34 -11.58
C ASP A 181 26.89 -74.97 -11.99
N THR A 182 28.21 -74.93 -12.18
CA THR A 182 29.00 -73.70 -12.42
C THR A 182 28.68 -72.98 -13.73
N THR A 183 28.23 -73.68 -14.78
CA THR A 183 27.83 -73.06 -16.06
C THR A 183 26.48 -72.34 -15.97
N ALA A 184 25.50 -72.91 -15.28
CA ALA A 184 24.19 -72.28 -15.11
C ALA A 184 24.27 -71.04 -14.20
N THR A 185 25.18 -71.05 -13.22
CA THR A 185 25.44 -69.90 -12.35
C THR A 185 26.14 -68.76 -13.09
N VAL A 186 27.08 -69.05 -14.00
CA VAL A 186 27.75 -68.03 -14.84
C VAL A 186 26.77 -67.34 -15.80
N ASP A 187 25.89 -68.08 -16.49
CA ASP A 187 24.87 -67.50 -17.38
C ASP A 187 23.87 -66.60 -16.63
N ASN A 188 23.51 -66.97 -15.39
CA ASN A 188 22.67 -66.15 -14.54
C ASN A 188 23.39 -64.86 -14.09
N LEU A 189 24.69 -64.92 -13.82
CA LEU A 189 25.49 -63.74 -13.47
C LEU A 189 25.57 -62.74 -14.64
N TYR A 190 25.76 -63.22 -15.88
CA TYR A 190 25.74 -62.33 -17.06
C TYR A 190 24.39 -61.63 -17.23
N LYS A 191 23.27 -62.35 -17.07
CA LYS A 191 21.92 -61.75 -17.11
C LYS A 191 21.73 -60.69 -16.02
N ILE A 192 22.26 -60.93 -14.82
CA ILE A 192 22.18 -59.96 -13.70
C ILE A 192 23.00 -58.71 -14.03
N ILE A 193 24.18 -58.84 -14.64
CA ILE A 193 25.01 -57.70 -15.06
C ILE A 193 24.28 -56.88 -16.13
N ASP A 194 23.69 -57.52 -17.14
CA ASP A 194 22.93 -56.84 -18.19
C ASP A 194 21.70 -56.11 -17.64
N LEU A 195 20.96 -56.74 -16.73
CA LEU A 195 19.83 -56.13 -16.02
C LEU A 195 20.28 -54.92 -15.20
N LYS A 196 21.41 -55.02 -14.49
CA LYS A 196 21.98 -53.91 -13.71
C LYS A 196 22.35 -52.73 -14.61
N GLN A 197 22.98 -52.99 -15.75
CA GLN A 197 23.33 -51.95 -16.72
C GLN A 197 22.07 -51.29 -17.29
N PHE A 198 21.07 -52.08 -17.69
CA PHE A 198 19.79 -51.57 -18.18
C PHE A 198 19.08 -50.67 -17.16
N ILE A 199 19.06 -51.06 -15.88
CA ILE A 199 18.48 -50.25 -14.81
C ILE A 199 19.27 -48.96 -14.62
N GLN A 200 20.60 -49.00 -14.65
CA GLN A 200 21.43 -47.80 -14.53
C GLN A 200 21.20 -46.83 -15.69
N ASP A 201 21.16 -47.31 -16.92
CA ASP A 201 20.90 -46.49 -18.10
C ASP A 201 19.49 -45.89 -18.06
N SER A 202 18.49 -46.67 -17.63
CA SER A 202 17.12 -46.19 -17.45
C SER A 202 17.03 -45.10 -16.37
N ILE A 203 17.73 -45.28 -15.24
CA ILE A 203 17.80 -44.25 -14.19
C ILE A 203 18.48 -42.98 -14.70
N GLN A 204 19.56 -43.12 -15.47
CA GLN A 204 20.28 -41.99 -16.01
C GLN A 204 19.42 -41.21 -17.02
N GLN A 205 18.69 -41.92 -17.89
CA GLN A 205 17.73 -41.32 -18.81
C GLN A 205 16.64 -40.54 -18.06
N MET A 206 16.01 -41.16 -17.05
CA MET A 206 14.99 -40.48 -16.23
C MET A 206 15.55 -39.22 -15.54
N LYS A 207 16.79 -39.27 -15.05
CA LYS A 207 17.45 -38.09 -14.45
C LYS A 207 17.66 -36.97 -15.45
N ASP A 208 18.04 -37.31 -16.68
CA ASP A 208 18.29 -36.31 -17.73
C ASP A 208 16.97 -35.71 -18.23
N ASP A 209 15.91 -36.49 -18.35
CA ASP A 209 14.56 -36.01 -18.68
C ASP A 209 14.04 -35.02 -17.63
N ILE A 210 14.07 -35.42 -16.34
CA ILE A 210 13.68 -34.53 -15.23
C ILE A 210 14.51 -33.25 -15.23
N ARG A 211 15.83 -33.35 -15.43
CA ARG A 211 16.72 -32.17 -15.47
C ARG A 211 16.37 -31.25 -16.62
N ASN A 212 16.02 -31.78 -17.79
CA ASN A 212 15.69 -31.00 -18.97
C ASN A 212 14.31 -30.32 -18.81
N GLU A 213 13.33 -31.03 -18.27
CA GLU A 213 12.01 -30.47 -17.95
C GLU A 213 12.13 -29.32 -16.94
N LEU A 214 12.86 -29.53 -15.84
CA LEU A 214 13.12 -28.47 -14.84
C LEU A 214 13.85 -27.26 -15.43
N LYS A 215 14.84 -27.48 -16.30
CA LYS A 215 15.53 -26.37 -17.00
C LYS A 215 14.57 -25.60 -17.90
N ALA A 216 13.74 -26.30 -18.66
CA ALA A 216 12.75 -25.66 -19.54
C ALA A 216 11.74 -24.83 -18.75
N GLU A 217 11.27 -25.35 -17.60
CA GLU A 217 10.36 -24.63 -16.72
C GLU A 217 11.02 -23.40 -16.08
N LEU A 218 12.27 -23.53 -15.62
CA LEU A 218 13.05 -22.40 -15.10
C LEU A 218 13.27 -21.31 -16.15
N ASP A 219 13.60 -21.67 -17.39
CA ASP A 219 13.77 -20.71 -18.48
C ASP A 219 12.45 -20.03 -18.85
N LYS A 220 11.33 -20.75 -18.79
CA LYS A 220 9.99 -20.18 -18.97
C LYS A 220 9.67 -19.16 -17.87
N MET A 221 9.82 -19.55 -16.60
CA MET A 221 9.61 -18.67 -15.44
C MET A 221 10.51 -17.43 -15.49
N ARG A 222 11.77 -17.59 -15.94
CA ARG A 222 12.71 -16.48 -16.10
C ARG A 222 12.27 -15.47 -17.17
N LYS A 223 11.75 -15.96 -18.30
CA LYS A 223 11.19 -15.10 -19.36
C LYS A 223 9.94 -14.36 -18.87
N GLU A 224 9.05 -15.04 -18.15
CA GLU A 224 7.86 -14.42 -17.57
C GLU A 224 8.21 -13.35 -16.53
N LEU A 225 9.20 -13.61 -15.67
CA LEU A 225 9.71 -12.64 -14.71
C LEU A 225 10.28 -11.40 -15.43
N HIS A 226 11.12 -11.60 -16.44
CA HIS A 226 11.70 -10.49 -17.21
C HIS A 226 10.61 -9.65 -17.91
N ALA A 227 9.58 -10.29 -18.48
CA ALA A 227 8.45 -9.58 -19.08
C ALA A 227 7.67 -8.75 -18.05
N ARG A 228 7.47 -9.28 -16.83
CA ARG A 228 6.86 -8.52 -15.73
C ARG A 228 7.71 -7.33 -15.31
N ASP A 229 9.03 -7.48 -15.21
CA ASP A 229 9.94 -6.39 -14.85
C ASP A 229 9.92 -5.26 -15.90
N VAL A 230 9.90 -5.61 -17.19
CA VAL A 230 9.77 -4.62 -18.28
C VAL A 230 8.43 -3.89 -18.21
N ASN A 231 7.34 -4.60 -17.94
CA ASN A 231 6.02 -3.96 -17.78
C ASN A 231 5.97 -3.06 -16.53
N TYR A 232 6.59 -3.47 -15.43
CA TYR A 232 6.67 -2.67 -14.21
C TYR A 232 7.42 -1.36 -14.44
N THR A 233 8.60 -1.41 -15.09
CA THR A 233 9.37 -0.20 -15.41
C THR A 233 8.63 0.74 -16.35
N ARG A 234 7.90 0.20 -17.33
CA ARG A 234 7.02 0.99 -18.20
C ARG A 234 5.89 1.66 -17.40
N LEU A 235 5.18 0.92 -16.56
CA LEU A 235 4.08 1.45 -15.74
C LEU A 235 4.57 2.52 -14.76
N GLN A 236 5.75 2.33 -14.16
CA GLN A 236 6.37 3.33 -13.30
C GLN A 236 6.66 4.63 -14.07
N SER A 237 7.15 4.51 -15.31
CA SER A 237 7.40 5.66 -16.19
C SER A 237 6.11 6.35 -16.66
N ASP A 238 5.03 5.59 -16.89
CA ASP A 238 3.70 6.15 -17.20
C ASP A 238 3.15 6.92 -15.98
N LEU A 239 3.29 6.37 -14.77
CA LEU A 239 2.85 6.98 -13.52
C LEU A 239 3.61 8.29 -13.20
N GLU A 240 4.91 8.33 -13.45
CA GLU A 240 5.69 9.57 -13.32
C GLU A 240 5.23 10.65 -14.31
N ARG A 241 4.96 10.27 -15.56
CA ARG A 241 4.40 11.20 -16.57
C ARG A 241 3.05 11.76 -16.15
N TYR A 242 2.13 10.93 -15.67
CA TYR A 242 0.82 11.40 -15.20
C TYR A 242 0.93 12.35 -14.00
N LYS A 243 1.84 12.08 -13.05
CA LYS A 243 2.11 13.00 -11.94
C LYS A 243 2.64 14.36 -12.41
N GLU A 244 3.44 14.39 -13.49
CA GLU A 244 3.92 15.64 -14.08
C GLU A 244 2.82 16.39 -14.83
N GLU A 245 1.98 15.68 -15.58
CA GLU A 245 0.81 16.25 -16.26
C GLU A 245 -0.18 16.86 -15.26
N GLU A 246 -0.46 16.16 -14.16
CA GLU A 246 -1.30 16.67 -13.08
C GLU A 246 -0.74 17.96 -12.47
N LYS A 247 0.58 18.00 -12.19
CA LYS A 247 1.25 19.22 -11.70
C LYS A 247 1.15 20.38 -12.69
N LYS A 248 1.23 20.10 -13.99
CA LYS A 248 1.08 21.12 -15.04
C LYS A 248 -0.35 21.66 -15.07
N LEU A 249 -1.34 20.78 -15.11
CA LEU A 249 -2.77 21.16 -15.08
C LEU A 249 -3.13 21.94 -13.81
N PHE A 250 -2.57 21.57 -12.66
CA PHE A 250 -2.76 22.30 -11.42
C PHE A 250 -2.23 23.73 -11.51
N LYS A 251 -1.02 23.92 -12.05
CA LYS A 251 -0.44 25.25 -12.29
C LYS A 251 -1.27 26.08 -13.25
N ASP A 252 -1.75 25.47 -14.34
CA ASP A 252 -2.60 26.15 -15.32
C ASP A 252 -3.96 26.55 -14.70
N ASN A 253 -4.55 25.68 -13.87
CA ASN A 253 -5.78 26.00 -13.14
C ASN A 253 -5.58 27.15 -12.14
N LEU A 254 -4.44 27.17 -11.44
CA LEU A 254 -4.08 28.26 -10.53
C LEU A 254 -3.94 29.59 -11.30
N ALA A 255 -3.25 29.58 -12.44
CA ALA A 255 -3.08 30.76 -13.30
C ALA A 255 -4.44 31.28 -13.80
N LEU A 256 -5.33 30.39 -14.24
CA LEU A 256 -6.69 30.75 -14.65
C LEU A 256 -7.50 31.35 -13.50
N ARG A 257 -7.43 30.79 -12.29
CA ARG A 257 -8.11 31.35 -11.10
C ARG A 257 -7.60 32.74 -10.76
N MET A 258 -6.30 32.97 -10.85
CA MET A 258 -5.71 34.30 -10.64
C MET A 258 -6.16 35.31 -11.70
N SER A 259 -6.16 34.92 -12.98
CA SER A 259 -6.68 35.74 -14.08
C SER A 259 -8.17 36.06 -13.91
N LEU A 260 -8.98 35.09 -13.49
CA LEU A 260 -10.41 35.31 -13.22
C LEU A 260 -10.61 36.29 -12.05
N LYS A 261 -9.83 36.15 -10.98
CA LYS A 261 -9.87 37.07 -9.84
C LYS A 261 -9.53 38.50 -10.26
N GLU A 262 -8.50 38.67 -11.09
CA GLU A 262 -8.12 39.98 -11.62
C GLU A 262 -9.23 40.58 -12.49
N LYS A 263 -9.83 39.80 -13.39
CA LYS A 263 -10.96 40.26 -14.21
C LYS A 263 -12.20 40.60 -13.39
N ASN A 264 -12.47 39.86 -12.32
CA ASN A 264 -13.58 40.16 -11.42
C ASN A 264 -13.35 41.47 -10.66
N ASN A 265 -12.11 41.74 -10.22
CA ASN A 265 -11.77 43.03 -9.62
C ASN A 265 -11.98 44.19 -10.62
N GLN A 266 -11.50 44.03 -11.86
CA GLN A 266 -11.73 45.02 -12.93
C GLN A 266 -13.23 45.27 -13.18
N LEU A 267 -14.05 44.22 -13.12
CA LEU A 267 -15.50 44.33 -13.27
C LEU A 267 -16.15 45.11 -12.11
N GLU A 268 -15.75 44.85 -10.87
CA GLU A 268 -16.24 45.60 -9.70
C GLU A 268 -15.85 47.08 -9.76
N ASP A 269 -14.64 47.40 -10.22
CA ASP A 269 -14.22 48.80 -10.43
C ASP A 269 -15.09 49.51 -11.48
N VAL A 270 -15.39 48.85 -12.60
CA VAL A 270 -16.26 49.41 -13.65
C VAL A 270 -17.68 49.61 -13.15
N LYS A 271 -18.24 48.64 -12.39
CA LYS A 271 -19.56 48.79 -11.76
C LYS A 271 -19.58 49.96 -10.77
N GLY A 272 -18.53 50.11 -9.96
CA GLY A 272 -18.37 51.24 -9.06
C GLY A 272 -18.40 52.59 -9.80
N HIS A 273 -17.64 52.72 -10.88
CA HIS A 273 -17.66 53.90 -11.73
C HIS A 273 -19.03 54.14 -12.40
N GLN A 274 -19.72 53.08 -12.83
CA GLN A 274 -21.05 53.19 -13.41
C GLN A 274 -22.08 53.73 -12.40
N LEU A 275 -22.10 53.19 -11.17
CA LEU A 275 -22.97 53.67 -10.09
C LEU A 275 -22.67 55.13 -9.74
N PHE A 276 -21.40 55.50 -9.70
CA PHE A 276 -20.98 56.88 -9.47
C PHE A 276 -21.47 57.83 -10.58
N LEU A 277 -21.30 57.45 -11.85
CA LEU A 277 -21.80 58.23 -12.98
C LEU A 277 -23.32 58.34 -12.98
N GLN A 278 -24.03 57.26 -12.63
CA GLN A 278 -25.48 57.27 -12.50
C GLN A 278 -25.94 58.27 -11.44
N LYS A 279 -25.32 58.25 -10.25
CA LYS A 279 -25.62 59.20 -9.17
C LYS A 279 -25.35 60.65 -9.57
N LEU A 280 -24.21 60.93 -10.21
CA LEU A 280 -23.89 62.27 -10.73
C LEU A 280 -24.91 62.78 -11.77
N LEU A 281 -25.49 61.88 -12.58
CA LEU A 281 -26.54 62.24 -13.54
C LEU A 281 -27.87 62.52 -12.83
N GLU A 282 -28.22 61.76 -11.79
CA GLU A 282 -29.39 62.00 -10.95
C GLU A 282 -29.28 63.34 -10.21
N ASP A 283 -28.13 63.64 -9.59
CA ASP A 283 -27.87 64.91 -8.90
C ASP A 283 -27.97 66.11 -9.87
N ARG A 284 -27.43 65.99 -11.09
CA ARG A 284 -27.53 67.04 -12.11
C ARG A 284 -28.95 67.23 -12.66
N LYS A 285 -29.74 66.15 -12.80
CA LYS A 285 -31.17 66.25 -13.18
C LYS A 285 -31.99 66.95 -12.09
N CYS A 286 -31.69 66.65 -10.82
CA CYS A 286 -32.33 67.31 -9.68
C CYS A 286 -32.02 68.82 -9.64
N ASN A 287 -30.80 69.23 -10.00
CA ASN A 287 -30.45 70.65 -10.08
C ASN A 287 -31.10 71.39 -11.26
N LYS A 288 -31.24 70.77 -12.45
CA LYS A 288 -31.90 71.44 -13.60
C LYS A 288 -33.40 71.66 -13.42
N ASN A 289 -34.07 70.85 -12.60
CA ASN A 289 -35.50 71.01 -12.32
C ASN A 289 -35.80 72.07 -11.24
N LYS A 290 -34.77 72.67 -10.61
CA LYS A 290 -34.91 73.70 -9.57
C LYS A 290 -34.93 75.13 -10.09
N ASP A 291 -34.69 75.36 -11.38
CA ASP A 291 -34.66 76.71 -11.96
C ASP A 291 -36.05 77.31 -12.21
N ASN A 292 -37.14 76.60 -11.89
CA ASN A 292 -38.51 77.09 -12.12
C ASN A 292 -39.39 77.27 -10.89
N ASP A 293 -38.99 76.87 -9.68
CA ASP A 293 -39.79 77.20 -8.49
C ASP A 293 -38.93 77.27 -7.20
N SER A 294 -38.94 78.48 -6.61
CA SER A 294 -38.81 78.71 -5.16
C SER A 294 -37.46 78.41 -4.48
N THR A 295 -36.79 79.50 -4.11
CA THR A 295 -35.81 79.65 -3.03
C THR A 295 -36.14 78.83 -1.77
N GLN A 296 -35.47 77.69 -1.56
CA GLN A 296 -35.13 77.11 -0.25
C GLN A 296 -34.46 75.73 -0.43
N CYS A 297 -33.19 75.68 -0.83
CA CYS A 297 -32.37 74.48 -0.61
C CYS A 297 -30.86 74.78 -0.74
N GLU A 298 -30.39 75.85 -0.10
CA GLU A 298 -28.96 76.02 0.18
C GLU A 298 -28.62 75.22 1.45
N ALA A 299 -28.62 73.89 1.31
CA ALA A 299 -27.98 72.99 2.26
C ALA A 299 -27.05 72.07 1.48
N GLN A 300 -25.82 72.56 1.32
CA GLN A 300 -24.57 71.80 1.37
C GLN A 300 -24.62 70.35 0.86
N THR A 301 -24.30 70.18 -0.41
CA THR A 301 -23.64 68.98 -0.91
C THR A 301 -22.32 69.39 -1.57
N GLN A 302 -21.40 69.90 -0.75
CA GLN A 302 -19.99 69.88 -1.11
C GLN A 302 -19.53 68.42 -0.99
N ILE A 303 -19.63 67.67 -2.10
CA ILE A 303 -18.84 66.45 -2.24
C ILE A 303 -17.39 66.92 -2.22
N THR A 304 -16.69 66.66 -1.13
CA THR A 304 -15.30 67.10 -0.98
C THR A 304 -14.41 66.19 -1.81
N LEU A 305 -13.25 66.70 -2.24
CA LEU A 305 -12.23 65.88 -2.91
C LEU A 305 -11.83 64.64 -2.07
N ALA A 306 -12.02 64.68 -0.73
CA ALA A 306 -11.85 63.55 0.15
C ALA A 306 -12.88 62.41 -0.09
N ASP A 307 -14.13 62.75 -0.40
CA ASP A 307 -15.17 61.77 -0.73
C ASP A 307 -14.91 61.10 -2.09
N ILE A 308 -14.32 61.84 -3.03
CA ILE A 308 -13.92 61.35 -4.35
C ILE A 308 -12.72 60.38 -4.24
N VAL A 309 -11.76 60.67 -3.35
CA VAL A 309 -10.58 59.82 -3.12
C VAL A 309 -10.91 58.54 -2.33
N CYS A 310 -11.89 58.59 -1.42
CA CYS A 310 -12.31 57.42 -0.64
C CYS A 310 -13.14 56.40 -1.44
N MET A 311 -13.89 56.84 -2.46
CA MET A 311 -14.72 55.94 -3.28
C MET A 311 -14.00 55.36 -4.51
N GLY A 312 -12.84 55.92 -4.88
CA GLY A 312 -12.00 55.45 -5.99
C GLY A 312 -10.81 54.56 -5.58
N ARG A 313 -10.65 54.23 -4.29
CA ARG A 313 -9.63 53.26 -3.86
C ARG A 313 -10.18 51.84 -4.00
N PRO A 314 -9.46 50.92 -4.67
CA PRO A 314 -9.83 49.52 -4.67
C PRO A 314 -9.84 49.02 -3.22
N LEU A 315 -10.90 48.31 -2.83
CA LEU A 315 -11.11 47.69 -1.51
C LEU A 315 -9.98 46.73 -1.06
N SER A 316 -8.98 46.47 -1.92
CA SER A 316 -7.86 45.58 -1.62
C SER A 316 -6.82 46.15 -0.64
N GLU A 317 -6.77 47.47 -0.40
CA GLU A 317 -5.77 48.07 0.51
C GLU A 317 -6.26 48.32 1.94
N THR A 318 -7.58 48.28 2.21
CA THR A 318 -8.11 48.55 3.55
C THR A 318 -8.45 47.29 4.36
N GLN A 319 -8.36 46.09 3.78
CA GLN A 319 -8.63 44.83 4.50
C GLN A 319 -7.40 44.01 4.87
N THR A 320 -6.18 44.37 4.45
CA THR A 320 -4.95 43.66 4.84
C THR A 320 -4.33 44.14 6.15
N ALA A 321 -4.85 45.21 6.77
CA ALA A 321 -4.30 45.75 8.03
C ALA A 321 -4.95 45.18 9.31
N ASN A 322 -6.04 44.42 9.24
CA ASN A 322 -6.79 43.97 10.44
C ASN A 322 -7.01 42.44 10.56
N MET A 323 -6.26 41.61 9.83
CA MET A 323 -6.29 40.14 9.99
C MET A 323 -4.93 39.49 10.27
N VAL A 324 -4.00 40.22 10.90
CA VAL A 324 -2.80 39.62 11.53
C VAL A 324 -2.72 40.06 12.99
N ASN A 325 -3.66 39.59 13.82
CA ASN A 325 -3.42 39.38 15.26
C ASN A 325 -4.65 38.80 15.98
N VAL A 326 -4.92 37.51 15.81
CA VAL A 326 -5.41 36.66 16.90
C VAL A 326 -4.89 35.23 16.66
N GLY A 327 -3.94 34.79 17.50
CA GLY A 327 -3.78 33.36 17.79
C GLY A 327 -2.55 32.64 17.25
N THR A 328 -1.32 33.03 17.63
CA THR A 328 -0.23 32.07 17.91
C THR A 328 0.76 32.67 18.92
N ALA A 329 0.30 32.78 20.16
CA ALA A 329 1.17 32.93 21.32
C ALA A 329 0.86 31.80 22.30
N ARG A 330 1.60 30.69 22.18
CA ARG A 330 2.02 29.81 23.29
C ARG A 330 3.02 28.77 22.79
N ASN A 331 4.16 28.72 23.48
CA ASN A 331 5.20 27.68 23.51
C ASN A 331 6.35 27.73 22.49
N TYR A 332 7.23 28.73 22.64
CA TYR A 332 8.68 28.48 22.61
C TYR A 332 9.27 28.89 23.96
N GLY A 333 9.73 27.88 24.71
CA GLY A 333 10.26 28.05 26.06
C GLY A 333 11.01 26.83 26.56
N ARG A 334 12.05 26.38 25.84
CA ARG A 334 13.15 25.61 26.45
C ARG A 334 14.42 25.59 25.58
N ILE A 335 15.13 26.71 25.60
CA ILE A 335 16.56 26.72 25.32
C ILE A 335 17.28 26.35 26.62
N LYS A 336 17.86 25.16 26.69
CA LYS A 336 18.92 24.83 27.67
C LYS A 336 20.19 24.45 26.93
N ARG A 337 21.07 25.45 26.84
CA ARG A 337 22.54 25.42 27.03
C ARG A 337 23.29 24.24 26.38
N ARG A 338 23.89 24.51 25.21
CA ARG A 338 25.20 23.95 24.84
C ARG A 338 26.23 24.49 25.83
N LYS A 339 26.90 23.59 26.57
CA LYS A 339 28.24 23.87 27.11
C LYS A 339 29.25 23.37 26.08
N HIS A 340 30.04 24.29 25.55
CA HIS A 340 31.39 23.98 25.09
C HIS A 340 32.23 23.58 26.30
N LEU A 341 32.98 22.50 26.15
CA LEU A 341 34.26 22.28 26.78
C LEU A 341 35.10 21.53 25.76
N SER A 342 35.89 22.30 25.02
CA SER A 342 37.20 21.85 24.58
C SER A 342 38.05 21.66 25.83
N ASP A 343 38.75 20.54 25.96
CA ASP A 343 40.21 20.52 25.77
C ASP A 343 40.86 19.26 26.34
N GLN A 344 41.77 18.74 25.50
CA GLN A 344 43.10 18.21 25.82
C GLN A 344 43.33 16.74 26.22
N THR A 345 44.35 16.23 25.51
CA THR A 345 45.23 15.06 25.67
C THR A 345 44.71 13.69 25.31
#